data_AF-A0A0S6VP72-F1
#
_entry.id   AF-A0A0S6VP72-F1
#
_cell.length_a   1.000
_cell.length_b   1.000
_cell.length_c   1.000
_cell.angle_alpha   90.00
_cell.angle_beta   90.00
_cell.angle_gamma   90.00
#
_symmetry.space_group_name_H-M   'P 1'
#
loop_
_entity.id
_entity.type
_entity.pdbx_description
1 polymer ?
#
loop_
_entity_poly.entity_id
_entity_poly.type
_entity_poly.pdbx_seq_one_letter_code
_entity_poly.pdbx_strand_id
1 'polypeptide(L)' 'MTQMIEAKIDQLPEELQREVLDYIDFLLQKYPDHPGKKQGFRFDWEGGLSGLTTRFSSVELQHQAAEWRACI' A
#
# COMPACT_ATOMS: atom_id res chain seq x y z
N MET A 1 -5.69 29.45 -15.17
CA MET A 1 -5.14 28.08 -15.33
C MET A 1 -6.21 27.14 -15.88
N THR A 2 -7.37 27.02 -15.22
CA THR A 2 -8.49 26.14 -15.63
C THR A 2 -9.03 26.45 -17.04
N GLN A 3 -9.23 27.74 -17.35
CA GLN A 3 -9.72 28.23 -18.65
C GLN A 3 -8.86 27.78 -19.87
N MET A 4 -7.55 27.56 -19.67
CA MET A 4 -6.65 27.12 -20.75
C MET A 4 -6.78 25.63 -21.06
N ILE A 5 -7.17 24.83 -20.05
CA ILE A 5 -7.32 23.38 -20.17
C ILE A 5 -8.61 23.08 -20.93
N GLU A 6 -9.70 23.76 -20.58
CA GLU A 6 -11.00 23.65 -21.25
C GLU A 6 -10.89 23.99 -22.75
N ALA A 7 -10.26 25.13 -23.10
CA ALA A 7 -10.06 25.52 -24.48
C ALA A 7 -9.17 24.56 -25.31
N LYS A 8 -8.32 23.76 -24.65
CA LYS A 8 -7.52 22.72 -25.30
C LYS A 8 -8.30 21.43 -25.48
N ILE A 9 -9.15 21.08 -24.51
CA ILE A 9 -10.06 19.91 -24.58
C ILE A 9 -11.10 20.11 -25.69
N ASP A 10 -11.65 21.32 -25.85
CA ASP A 10 -12.61 21.64 -26.90
C ASP A 10 -12.02 21.59 -28.32
N GLN A 11 -10.70 21.73 -28.46
CA GLN A 11 -9.99 21.61 -29.75
C GLN A 11 -9.60 20.17 -30.09
N LEU A 12 -9.77 19.23 -29.17
CA LEU A 12 -9.42 17.82 -29.37
C LEU A 12 -10.60 17.07 -30.02
N PRO A 13 -10.33 16.17 -31.00
CA PRO A 13 -11.30 15.19 -31.48
C PRO A 13 -11.88 14.36 -30.32
N GLU A 14 -13.16 13.99 -30.39
CA GLU A 14 -13.86 13.22 -29.35
C GLU A 14 -13.14 11.93 -28.92
N GLU A 15 -12.42 11.29 -29.84
CA GLU A 15 -11.63 10.08 -29.57
C GLU A 15 -10.50 10.34 -28.56
N LEU A 16 -9.85 11.49 -28.66
CA LEU A 16 -8.75 11.88 -27.77
C LEU A 16 -9.25 12.49 -26.46
N GLN A 17 -10.47 13.05 -26.44
CA GLN A 17 -11.07 13.53 -25.19
C GLN A 17 -11.30 12.39 -24.20
N ARG A 18 -11.66 11.19 -24.69
CA ARG A 18 -11.77 9.99 -23.86
C ARG A 18 -10.44 9.61 -23.21
N GLU A 19 -9.35 9.61 -23.98
CA GLU A 19 -8.01 9.28 -23.46
C GLU A 19 -7.54 10.30 -22.43
N VAL A 20 -7.88 11.59 -22.62
CA VAL A 20 -7.59 12.64 -21.63
C VAL A 20 -8.39 12.44 -20.34
N LEU A 21 -9.66 12.05 -20.42
CA LEU A 21 -10.47 11.72 -19.24
C LEU A 21 -9.88 10.53 -18.47
N ASP A 22 -9.54 9.45 -19.17
CA ASP A 22 -8.89 8.29 -18.57
C ASP A 22 -7.57 8.66 -17.88
N TYR A 23 -6.79 9.57 -18.49
CA TYR A 23 -5.54 10.04 -17.92
C TYR A 23 -5.75 10.93 -16.68
N ILE A 24 -6.80 11.77 -16.67
CA ILE A 24 -7.17 12.57 -15.50
C ILE A 24 -7.57 11.64 -14.35
N ASP A 25 -8.40 10.63 -14.62
CA ASP A 25 -8.81 9.63 -13.62
C ASP A 25 -7.60 8.86 -13.09
N PHE A 26 -6.68 8.47 -13.96
CA PHE A 26 -5.42 7.84 -13.57
C PHE A 26 -4.59 8.74 -12.65
N LEU A 27 -4.46 10.03 -12.95
CA LEU A 27 -3.70 10.97 -12.12
C LEU A 27 -4.35 11.16 -10.74
N LEU A 28 -5.68 11.24 -10.68
CA LEU A 28 -6.43 11.34 -9.43
C LEU A 28 -6.26 10.08 -8.56
N GLN A 29 -6.21 8.89 -9.17
CA GLN A 29 -5.94 7.65 -8.45
C GLN A 29 -4.48 7.50 -8.02
N LYS A 30 -3.53 7.96 -8.84
CA LYS A 30 -2.09 7.85 -8.57
C LYS A 30 -1.62 8.81 -7.48
N TYR A 31 -2.19 10.01 -7.44
CA TYR A 31 -1.85 11.06 -6.49
C TYR A 31 -3.09 11.47 -5.70
N PRO A 32 -3.62 10.59 -4.82
CA PRO A 32 -4.70 10.99 -3.94
C PRO A 32 -4.22 12.17 -3.10
N ASP A 33 -5.02 13.24 -3.05
CA ASP A 33 -4.78 14.51 -2.32
C ASP A 33 -4.35 14.27 -0.86
N HIS A 34 -4.74 13.12 -0.34
CA HIS A 34 -4.25 12.58 0.91
C HIS A 34 -3.67 11.21 0.56
N PRO A 35 -2.33 11.05 0.41
CA PRO A 35 -1.72 9.73 0.40
C PRO A 35 -2.03 9.15 1.78
N GLY A 36 -3.19 8.47 1.85
CA GLY A 36 -3.89 8.22 3.10
C GLY A 36 -2.89 7.77 4.11
N LYS A 37 -2.71 8.60 5.16
CA LYS A 37 -1.75 8.45 6.26
C LYS A 37 -1.12 7.08 6.13
N LYS A 38 0.03 6.97 5.45
CA LYS A 38 0.77 5.70 5.47
C LYS A 38 0.88 5.44 6.96
N GLN A 39 0.08 4.51 7.49
CA GLN A 39 0.17 4.11 8.88
C GLN A 39 1.56 3.54 8.88
N GLY A 40 2.54 4.36 9.27
CA GLY A 40 3.95 4.03 9.13
C GLY A 40 4.09 2.65 9.73
N PHE A 41 4.69 1.72 8.98
CA PHE A 41 4.72 0.30 9.32
C PHE A 41 4.85 0.13 10.83
N ARG A 42 3.73 -0.20 11.47
CA ARG A 42 3.65 -0.14 12.91
C ARG A 42 4.31 -1.42 13.39
N PHE A 43 5.57 -1.31 13.83
CA PHE A 43 6.33 -2.38 14.48
C PHE A 43 5.72 -2.74 15.85
N ASP A 44 4.39 -2.71 16.01
CA ASP A 44 3.67 -2.97 17.26
C ASP A 44 3.85 -4.44 17.72
N TRP A 45 4.34 -5.31 16.84
CA TRP A 45 4.69 -6.71 17.14
C TRP A 45 6.13 -6.89 17.64
N GLU A 46 6.99 -5.87 17.47
CA GLU A 46 8.38 -5.93 17.90
C GLU A 46 8.46 -6.06 19.43
N GLY A 47 9.26 -7.00 19.92
CA GLY A 47 9.41 -7.24 21.36
C GLY A 47 8.29 -8.09 22.00
N GLY A 48 7.29 -8.56 21.25
CA GLY A 48 6.25 -9.46 21.78
C GLY A 48 6.77 -10.78 22.36
N LEU A 49 7.97 -11.20 21.96
CA LEU A 49 8.64 -12.41 22.44
C LEU A 49 9.72 -12.15 23.51
N SER A 50 9.92 -10.89 23.91
CA SER A 50 10.96 -10.50 24.89
C SER A 50 10.86 -11.29 26.20
N GLY A 51 9.65 -11.50 26.73
CA GLY A 51 9.40 -12.28 27.94
C GLY A 51 9.55 -13.80 27.78
N LEU A 52 9.58 -14.34 26.56
CA LEU A 52 9.80 -15.77 26.32
C LEU A 52 11.29 -16.14 26.24
N THR A 53 12.17 -15.17 25.97
CA THR A 53 13.61 -15.39 25.83
C THR A 53 14.28 -15.96 27.09
N THR A 54 13.68 -15.74 28.26
CA THR A 54 14.17 -16.27 29.54
C THR A 54 13.74 -17.72 29.80
N ARG A 55 12.70 -18.19 29.08
CA ARG A 55 12.07 -19.50 29.31
C ARG A 55 12.35 -20.51 28.21
N PHE A 56 12.64 -20.05 27.00
CA PHE A 56 12.92 -20.89 25.85
C PHE A 56 14.19 -20.44 25.14
N SER A 57 15.03 -21.40 24.79
CA SER A 57 16.14 -21.18 23.87
C SER A 57 15.61 -21.02 22.44
N SER A 58 16.38 -20.31 21.61
CA SER A 58 16.05 -20.12 20.19
C SER A 58 15.82 -21.44 19.44
N VAL A 59 16.52 -22.50 19.86
CA VAL A 59 16.42 -23.85 19.26
C VAL A 59 15.11 -24.53 19.65
N GLU A 60 14.69 -24.48 20.91
CA GLU A 60 13.42 -25.07 21.35
C GLU A 60 12.21 -24.44 20.66
N LEU A 61 12.24 -23.13 20.41
CA LEU A 61 11.21 -22.43 19.65
C LEU A 61 11.17 -22.89 18.19
N GLN A 62 12.32 -23.20 17.59
CA GLN A 62 12.38 -23.72 16.22
C GLN A 62 11.77 -25.12 16.13
N HIS A 63 12.02 -25.99 17.11
CA HIS A 63 11.39 -27.31 17.18
C HIS A 63 9.86 -27.20 17.32
N GLN A 64 9.36 -26.40 18.26
CA GLN A 64 7.91 -26.17 18.41
C GLN A 64 7.27 -25.59 17.15
N ALA A 65 7.93 -24.63 16.50
CA ALA A 65 7.43 -24.05 15.26
C ALA A 65 7.41 -25.07 14.10
N ALA A 66 8.37 -25.99 14.05
CA ALA A 66 8.38 -27.07 13.06
C ALA A 66 7.22 -28.05 13.31
N GLU A 67 6.94 -28.41 14.56
CA GLU A 67 5.80 -29.25 14.94
C GLU A 67 4.45 -28.61 14.57
N TRP A 68 4.28 -27.31 14.87
CA TRP A 68 3.04 -26.60 14.55
C TRP A 68 2.80 -26.47 13.04
N ARG A 69 3.86 -26.30 12.24
CA ARG A 69 3.75 -26.28 10.77
C ARG A 69 3.48 -27.66 10.18
N ALA A 70 3.97 -28.73 10.83
CA ALA A 70 3.73 -30.10 10.38
C ALA A 70 2.29 -30.58 10.65
N CYS A 71 1.52 -29.85 11.46
CA CYS A 71 0.13 -30.17 11.79
C CYS A 71 -0.90 -29.34 11.00
N ILE A 72 -0.48 -28.72 9.89
CA ILE A 72 -1.35 -28.03 8.91
C ILE A 72 -1.54 -28.92 7.69
#